data_AF-A0A2H6GR17-F1
#
_entry.id   AF-A0A2H6GR17-F1
#
_cell.length_a   1.000
_cell.length_b   1.000
_cell.length_c   1.000
_cell.angle_alpha   90.00
_cell.angle_beta   90.00
_cell.angle_gamma   90.00
#
_symmetry.space_group_name_H-M   'P 1'
#
loop_
_entity.id
_entity.type
_entity.pdbx_description
1 polymer ?
#
loop_
_entity_poly.entity_id
_entity_poly.type
_entity_poly.pdbx_seq_one_letter_code
_entity_poly.pdbx_strand_id
1 'polypeptide(L)'
;MKVLLKTILYISLFAVAFLTAFYLPPYFDKFVNESLEKIETRGQARIETSKAKISAPVQESEFEKTAQYGKLNCQNYENNTLVSGIFERINTDRELNNKKALSWSNLLCQSANLKAENMIENSYFEHVSPSGVTPWYWIDRVEYKYTFSGENLALNYYTSESAHIALMNSPGHKANILNENFTQIGLAYFRGKINNQDAFVIVQHFASPAPEVPPVKYVCETKKAEKNLKDLERDKKKIDNYLKDAEDIKDQIKAAGGDTDEVNDYIDDMEDKKKRVKKYIREIEDYLDECKKLNASN
;
A
#
# COMPACT_ATOMS: atom_id res chain seq x y z
N MET A 1 -49.30 -33.10 -66.28
CA MET A 1 -48.36 -32.07 -65.78
C MET A 1 -48.36 -31.99 -64.24
N LYS A 2 -48.28 -33.13 -63.54
CA LYS A 2 -48.33 -33.23 -62.06
C LYS A 2 -47.21 -34.11 -61.47
N VAL A 3 -46.12 -34.31 -62.23
CA VAL A 3 -44.97 -35.12 -61.79
C VAL A 3 -43.65 -34.33 -61.78
N LEU A 4 -43.62 -33.09 -62.28
CA LEU A 4 -42.39 -32.27 -62.30
C LEU A 4 -42.21 -31.33 -61.09
N LEU A 5 -43.11 -31.35 -60.10
CA LEU A 5 -43.09 -30.42 -58.95
C LEU A 5 -42.76 -31.09 -57.60
N LYS A 6 -42.48 -32.40 -57.58
CA LYS A 6 -42.09 -33.12 -56.33
C LYS A 6 -40.59 -33.32 -56.17
N THR A 7 -39.79 -33.09 -57.21
CA THR A 7 -38.32 -33.26 -57.13
C THR A 7 -37.58 -31.97 -56.77
N ILE A 8 -38.20 -30.80 -56.91
CA ILE A 8 -37.58 -29.50 -56.57
C ILE A 8 -37.73 -29.16 -55.07
N LEU A 9 -38.70 -29.75 -54.36
CA LEU A 9 -38.89 -29.51 -52.92
C LEU A 9 -38.03 -30.39 -51.99
N TYR A 10 -37.37 -31.43 -52.52
CA TYR A 10 -36.49 -32.29 -51.72
C TYR A 10 -35.02 -31.84 -51.75
N ILE A 11 -34.64 -30.91 -52.64
CA ILE A 11 -33.29 -30.34 -52.70
C ILE A 11 -33.17 -29.05 -51.86
N SER A 12 -34.28 -28.40 -51.49
CA SER A 12 -34.24 -27.16 -50.68
C SER A 12 -34.21 -27.38 -49.17
N LEU A 13 -34.45 -28.59 -48.66
CA LEU A 13 -34.35 -28.89 -47.21
C LEU A 13 -32.98 -29.45 -46.81
N PHE A 14 -32.18 -29.94 -47.76
CA PHE A 14 -30.80 -30.35 -47.50
C PHE A 14 -29.78 -29.21 -47.68
N ALA A 15 -30.13 -28.12 -48.36
CA ALA A 15 -29.24 -26.98 -48.56
C ALA A 15 -29.22 -25.99 -47.38
N VAL A 16 -30.26 -25.95 -46.53
CA VAL A 16 -30.30 -25.05 -45.36
C VAL A 16 -29.57 -25.65 -44.15
N ALA A 17 -29.57 -26.98 -44.00
CA ALA A 17 -28.80 -27.66 -42.95
C ALA A 17 -27.29 -27.78 -43.26
N PHE A 18 -26.87 -27.56 -44.51
CA PHE A 18 -25.45 -27.58 -44.89
C PHE A 18 -24.76 -26.21 -44.78
N LEU A 19 -25.52 -25.12 -44.63
CA LEU A 19 -25.00 -23.76 -44.55
C LEU A 19 -24.79 -23.25 -43.12
N THR A 20 -25.38 -23.89 -42.11
CA THR A 20 -25.16 -23.54 -40.69
C THR A 20 -23.92 -24.19 -40.09
N ALA A 21 -23.38 -25.25 -40.70
CA ALA A 21 -22.19 -25.97 -40.20
C ALA A 21 -20.85 -25.46 -40.76
N PHE A 22 -20.84 -24.49 -41.70
CA PHE A 22 -19.62 -24.02 -42.38
C PHE A 22 -19.18 -22.59 -42.04
N TYR A 23 -19.90 -21.86 -41.17
CA TYR A 23 -19.60 -20.44 -40.90
C TYR A 23 -19.21 -20.07 -39.47
N LEU A 24 -18.97 -21.04 -38.59
CA LEU A 24 -18.14 -20.81 -37.40
C LEU A 24 -17.17 -21.98 -37.28
N PRO A 25 -15.92 -21.86 -37.77
CA PRO A 25 -14.94 -22.91 -37.60
C PRO A 25 -14.79 -23.22 -36.11
N PRO A 26 -14.67 -24.49 -35.68
CA PRO A 26 -14.32 -24.86 -34.29
C PRO A 26 -12.95 -24.31 -33.84
N TYR A 27 -12.22 -23.66 -34.75
CA TYR A 27 -11.04 -22.84 -34.48
C TYR A 27 -11.37 -21.46 -33.86
N PHE A 28 -12.57 -20.91 -34.05
CA PHE A 28 -12.93 -19.55 -33.60
C PHE A 28 -13.11 -19.49 -32.08
N ASP A 29 -13.86 -20.42 -31.48
CA ASP A 29 -14.03 -20.50 -30.02
C ASP A 29 -12.71 -20.77 -29.29
N LYS A 30 -11.87 -21.66 -29.85
CA LYS A 30 -10.59 -22.00 -29.24
C LYS A 30 -9.59 -20.84 -29.31
N PHE A 31 -9.52 -20.16 -30.46
CA PHE A 31 -8.61 -19.03 -30.67
C PHE A 31 -9.03 -17.78 -29.89
N VAL A 32 -10.33 -17.52 -29.78
CA VAL A 32 -10.89 -16.40 -29.02
C VAL A 32 -10.73 -16.62 -27.52
N ASN A 33 -11.03 -17.82 -27.00
CA ASN A 33 -10.87 -18.13 -25.58
C ASN A 33 -9.40 -18.17 -25.13
N GLU A 34 -8.48 -18.75 -25.92
CA GLU A 34 -7.03 -18.70 -25.61
C GLU A 34 -6.46 -17.27 -25.65
N SER A 35 -6.99 -16.42 -26.54
CA SER A 35 -6.57 -15.01 -26.63
C SER A 35 -7.08 -14.20 -25.44
N LEU A 36 -8.28 -14.52 -24.93
CA LEU A 36 -8.93 -13.82 -23.82
C LEU A 36 -8.34 -14.20 -22.45
N GLU A 37 -8.06 -15.48 -22.21
CA GLU A 37 -7.40 -15.92 -20.98
C GLU A 37 -6.02 -15.24 -20.83
N LYS A 38 -5.24 -15.18 -21.92
CA LYS A 38 -3.96 -14.45 -21.97
C LYS A 38 -4.10 -12.95 -21.72
N ILE A 39 -5.22 -12.34 -22.05
CA ILE A 39 -5.48 -10.91 -21.78
C ILE A 39 -5.79 -10.71 -20.30
N GLU A 40 -6.55 -11.62 -19.69
CA GLU A 40 -6.94 -11.58 -18.29
C GLU A 40 -5.77 -11.82 -17.34
N THR A 41 -4.93 -12.84 -17.61
CA THR A 41 -3.73 -13.11 -16.80
C THR A 41 -2.72 -11.96 -16.87
N ARG A 42 -2.60 -11.32 -18.05
CA ARG A 42 -1.74 -10.15 -18.23
C ARG A 42 -2.32 -8.89 -17.57
N GLY A 43 -3.64 -8.76 -17.51
CA GLY A 43 -4.33 -7.68 -16.82
C GLY A 43 -4.12 -7.75 -15.30
N GLN A 44 -4.30 -8.93 -14.71
CA GLN A 44 -4.12 -9.14 -13.27
C GLN A 44 -2.66 -8.94 -12.82
N ALA A 45 -1.69 -9.48 -13.56
CA ALA A 45 -0.27 -9.29 -13.26
C ALA A 45 0.19 -7.81 -13.36
N ARG A 46 -0.47 -7.00 -14.19
CA ARG A 46 -0.21 -5.55 -14.35
C ARG A 46 -0.86 -4.70 -13.25
N ILE A 47 -1.97 -5.18 -12.67
CA ILE A 47 -2.66 -4.52 -11.55
C ILE A 47 -1.88 -4.72 -10.24
N GLU A 48 -1.35 -5.92 -9.98
CA GLU A 48 -0.57 -6.16 -8.76
C GLU A 48 0.77 -5.43 -8.75
N THR A 49 1.40 -5.24 -9.92
CA THR A 49 2.63 -4.44 -10.05
C THR A 49 2.40 -2.94 -9.90
N SER A 50 1.15 -2.47 -9.94
CA SER A 50 0.80 -1.04 -9.91
C SER A 50 0.25 -0.57 -8.56
N LYS A 51 0.01 -1.47 -7.59
CA LYS A 51 -0.54 -1.12 -6.26
C LYS A 51 0.54 -1.13 -5.16
N ALA A 52 1.29 -0.03 -5.07
CA ALA A 52 2.06 0.31 -3.88
C ALA A 52 1.86 1.80 -3.49
N LYS A 53 1.14 2.01 -2.37
CA LYS A 53 1.06 3.16 -1.44
C LYS A 53 0.92 4.61 -1.96
N ILE A 54 -0.11 5.33 -1.47
CA ILE A 54 -0.07 6.77 -1.11
C ILE A 54 -1.08 7.09 0.03
N SER A 55 -0.66 7.86 1.05
CA SER A 55 -1.47 8.92 1.73
C SER A 55 -0.61 9.84 2.63
N ALA A 56 -0.83 11.16 2.55
CA ALA A 56 -0.42 12.28 3.45
C ALA A 56 -1.41 13.47 3.19
N PRO A 57 -1.49 14.62 3.95
CA PRO A 57 -0.52 15.23 4.89
C PRO A 57 -1.09 15.90 6.20
N VAL A 58 -0.18 16.58 6.93
CA VAL A 58 -0.23 17.24 8.27
C VAL A 58 -0.72 18.71 8.24
N GLN A 59 -1.26 19.25 9.35
CA GLN A 59 -0.96 20.63 9.83
C GLN A 59 -1.21 20.85 11.34
N GLU A 60 -0.49 21.83 11.90
CA GLU A 60 -0.16 22.13 13.31
C GLU A 60 -0.95 23.32 13.88
N SER A 61 -1.15 23.43 15.21
CA SER A 61 -1.25 24.74 15.90
C SER A 61 -0.99 24.70 17.42
N GLU A 62 -0.22 25.72 17.86
CA GLU A 62 -0.14 26.48 19.13
C GLU A 62 0.14 25.85 20.51
N PHE A 63 1.43 25.85 20.86
CA PHE A 63 2.06 26.64 21.95
C PHE A 63 1.16 27.13 23.12
N GLU A 64 1.22 26.45 24.27
CA GLU A 64 1.44 27.11 25.58
C GLU A 64 1.67 26.10 26.74
N LYS A 65 2.51 26.53 27.70
CA LYS A 65 2.70 26.06 29.09
C LYS A 65 3.72 24.95 29.37
N THR A 66 4.91 25.45 29.64
CA THR A 66 6.09 24.82 30.21
C THR A 66 5.88 24.34 31.66
N ALA A 67 6.55 23.21 31.95
CA ALA A 67 6.90 22.68 33.27
C ALA A 67 5.78 22.08 34.15
N GLN A 68 4.97 21.15 33.63
CA GLN A 68 4.32 20.13 34.46
C GLN A 68 3.87 18.94 33.61
N TYR A 69 4.31 17.72 33.94
CA TYR A 69 3.85 16.46 33.31
C TYR A 69 4.05 16.34 31.78
N GLY A 70 5.03 17.07 31.21
CA GLY A 70 5.07 17.32 29.76
C GLY A 70 6.03 16.46 28.95
N LYS A 71 5.58 16.15 27.74
CA LYS A 71 6.33 15.62 26.61
C LYS A 71 7.68 16.33 26.42
N LEU A 72 8.77 15.57 26.26
CA LEU A 72 10.08 16.13 25.97
C LEU A 72 10.05 16.87 24.62
N ASN A 73 10.58 18.09 24.57
CA ASN A 73 10.87 18.76 23.30
C ASN A 73 12.08 18.07 22.65
N CYS A 74 11.82 17.27 21.61
CA CYS A 74 12.84 16.44 20.99
C CYS A 74 13.94 17.25 20.27
N GLN A 75 13.58 18.39 19.69
CA GLN A 75 14.51 19.28 19.00
C GLN A 75 15.50 19.94 19.97
N ASN A 76 15.07 20.17 21.21
CA ASN A 76 15.87 20.84 22.25
C ASN A 76 16.09 19.92 23.45
N TYR A 77 16.34 18.62 23.21
CA TYR A 77 16.50 17.62 24.27
C TYR A 77 17.64 17.97 25.25
N GLU A 78 18.65 18.70 24.77
CA GLU A 78 19.83 19.16 25.51
C GLU A 78 19.46 20.04 26.72
N ASN A 79 18.33 20.75 26.64
CA ASN A 79 17.81 21.57 27.73
C ASN A 79 17.26 20.72 28.90
N ASN A 80 17.05 19.42 28.69
CA ASN A 80 16.66 18.49 29.74
C ASN A 80 17.91 17.76 30.26
N THR A 81 18.44 18.21 31.40
CA THR A 81 19.69 17.71 31.99
C THR A 81 19.67 16.21 32.34
N LEU A 82 18.49 15.65 32.61
CA LEU A 82 18.36 14.21 32.84
C LEU A 82 18.51 13.44 31.53
N VAL A 83 17.79 13.86 30.49
CA VAL A 83 17.83 13.18 29.19
C VAL A 83 19.19 13.35 28.52
N SER A 84 19.72 14.57 28.46
CA SER A 84 21.06 14.82 27.89
C SER A 84 22.14 14.08 28.67
N GLY A 85 22.09 14.09 30.00
CA GLY A 85 23.04 13.35 30.82
C GLY A 85 22.97 11.82 30.65
N ILE A 86 21.79 11.24 30.40
CA ILE A 86 21.70 9.80 30.07
C ILE A 86 22.29 9.54 28.68
N PHE A 87 21.96 10.37 27.70
CA PHE A 87 22.45 10.22 26.33
C PHE A 87 23.99 10.32 26.26
N GLU A 88 24.58 11.28 26.97
CA GLU A 88 26.04 11.43 27.09
C GLU A 88 26.68 10.17 27.70
N ARG A 89 26.15 9.68 28.83
CA ARG A 89 26.67 8.49 29.52
C ARG A 89 26.56 7.22 28.67
N ILE A 90 25.48 7.06 27.91
CA ILE A 90 25.34 5.97 26.93
C ILE A 90 26.48 6.02 25.93
N ASN A 91 26.78 7.19 25.36
CA ASN A 91 27.84 7.32 24.37
C ASN A 91 29.23 7.16 24.98
N THR A 92 29.46 7.61 26.22
CA THR A 92 30.69 7.30 26.97
C THR A 92 30.88 5.79 27.16
N ASP A 93 29.85 5.07 27.61
CA ASP A 93 29.96 3.62 27.79
C ASP A 93 30.15 2.88 26.47
N ARG A 94 29.51 3.35 25.39
CA ARG A 94 29.72 2.80 24.06
C ARG A 94 31.16 2.98 23.61
N GLU A 95 31.74 4.17 23.77
CA GLU A 95 33.15 4.43 23.46
C GLU A 95 34.09 3.53 24.27
N LEU A 96 33.89 3.43 25.59
CA LEU A 96 34.68 2.56 26.48
C LEU A 96 34.60 1.07 26.09
N ASN A 97 33.54 0.66 25.40
CA ASN A 97 33.34 -0.71 24.91
C ASN A 97 33.62 -0.84 23.40
N ASN A 98 34.34 0.10 22.78
CA ASN A 98 34.68 0.13 21.36
C ASN A 98 33.47 0.07 20.42
N LYS A 99 32.35 0.66 20.83
CA LYS A 99 31.12 0.78 20.03
C LYS A 99 31.03 2.20 19.48
N LYS A 100 30.50 2.32 18.26
CA LYS A 100 30.24 3.64 17.65
C LYS A 100 29.21 4.41 18.47
N ALA A 101 29.42 5.71 18.66
CA ALA A 101 28.43 6.58 19.31
C ALA A 101 27.09 6.54 18.56
N LEU A 102 25.99 6.60 19.32
CA LEU A 102 24.64 6.78 18.78
C LEU A 102 24.41 8.26 18.49
N SER A 103 23.73 8.53 17.39
CA SER A 103 23.23 9.87 17.07
C SER A 103 21.83 10.08 17.66
N TRP A 104 21.53 11.31 18.08
CA TRP A 104 20.19 11.65 18.54
C TRP A 104 19.20 11.67 17.38
N SER A 105 17.99 11.14 17.61
CA SER A 105 16.91 11.13 16.63
C SER A 105 15.63 11.73 17.21
N ASN A 106 15.21 12.85 16.63
CA ASN A 106 13.99 13.53 17.04
C ASN A 106 12.74 12.65 16.87
N LEU A 107 12.71 11.81 15.82
CA LEU A 107 11.60 10.88 15.59
C LEU A 107 11.57 9.78 16.67
N LEU A 108 12.72 9.18 17.00
CA LEU A 108 12.76 8.19 18.09
C LEU A 108 12.41 8.81 19.45
N CYS A 109 12.76 10.07 19.68
CA CYS A 109 12.32 10.79 20.87
C CYS A 109 10.79 11.01 20.88
N GLN A 110 10.20 11.38 19.74
CA GLN A 110 8.73 11.49 19.63
C GLN A 110 8.06 10.15 19.89
N SER A 111 8.66 9.06 19.38
CA SER A 111 8.21 7.70 19.63
C SER A 111 8.26 7.33 21.11
N ALA A 112 9.40 7.59 21.77
CA ALA A 112 9.57 7.36 23.20
C ALA A 112 8.58 8.18 24.05
N ASN A 113 8.30 9.43 23.64
CA ASN A 113 7.31 10.29 24.27
C ASN A 113 5.90 9.69 24.19
N LEU A 114 5.47 9.22 23.02
CA LEU A 114 4.15 8.59 22.84
C LEU A 114 4.00 7.32 23.69
N LYS A 115 5.07 6.51 23.77
CA LYS A 115 5.11 5.33 24.62
C LYS A 115 5.01 5.69 26.11
N ALA A 116 5.74 6.72 26.55
CA ALA A 116 5.72 7.18 27.93
C ALA A 116 4.36 7.76 28.33
N GLU A 117 3.78 8.59 27.47
CA GLU A 117 2.44 9.15 27.61
C GLU A 117 1.41 8.02 27.75
N ASN A 118 1.46 7.02 26.87
CA ASN A 118 0.54 5.89 26.94
C ASN A 118 0.65 5.09 28.26
N MET A 119 1.88 4.88 28.77
CA MET A 119 2.12 4.24 30.08
C MET A 119 1.49 5.02 31.24
N ILE A 120 1.62 6.35 31.22
CA ILE A 120 1.03 7.21 32.24
C ILE A 120 -0.51 7.21 32.13
N GLU A 121 -1.05 7.44 30.94
CA GLU A 121 -2.50 7.52 30.70
C GLU A 121 -3.23 6.24 31.09
N ASN A 122 -2.61 5.09 30.83
CA ASN A 122 -3.20 3.78 31.09
C ASN A 122 -2.67 3.13 32.37
N SER A 123 -1.92 3.88 33.20
CA SER A 123 -1.42 3.46 34.51
C SER A 123 -0.70 2.10 34.49
N TYR A 124 0.28 1.92 33.60
CA TYR A 124 1.08 0.70 33.52
C TYR A 124 2.57 0.99 33.26
N PHE A 125 3.44 0.02 33.51
CA PHE A 125 4.88 0.11 33.21
C PHE A 125 5.38 -1.21 32.62
N GLU A 126 5.23 -1.38 31.31
CA GLU A 126 5.58 -2.62 30.59
C GLU A 126 5.97 -2.34 29.14
N HIS A 127 6.80 -3.23 28.55
CA HIS A 127 7.18 -3.16 27.13
C HIS A 127 5.97 -3.31 26.19
N VAL A 128 5.09 -4.26 26.49
CA VAL A 128 3.82 -4.46 25.78
C VAL A 128 2.71 -3.89 26.66
N SER A 129 1.86 -3.02 26.10
CA SER A 129 0.74 -2.46 26.87
C SER A 129 -0.27 -3.56 27.27
N PRO A 130 -1.12 -3.34 28.28
CA PRO A 130 -2.24 -4.24 28.59
C PRO A 130 -3.17 -4.53 27.40
N SER A 131 -3.27 -3.62 26.43
CA SER A 131 -4.03 -3.80 25.18
C SER A 131 -3.25 -4.48 24.06
N GLY A 132 -2.06 -5.03 24.33
CA GLY A 132 -1.24 -5.78 23.36
C GLY A 132 -0.36 -4.93 22.41
N VAL A 133 -0.32 -3.61 22.57
CA VAL A 133 0.53 -2.71 21.76
C VAL A 133 2.01 -2.91 22.12
N THR A 134 2.82 -3.26 21.12
CA THR A 134 4.26 -3.48 21.25
C THR A 134 5.04 -2.16 21.14
N PRO A 135 6.33 -2.12 21.53
CA PRO A 135 7.15 -0.90 21.41
C PRO A 135 7.24 -0.37 19.97
N TRP A 136 7.29 -1.28 19.00
CA TRP A 136 7.47 -1.00 17.57
C TRP A 136 6.35 -0.16 16.98
N TYR A 137 5.12 -0.36 17.47
CA TYR A 137 3.97 0.45 17.08
C TYR A 137 4.24 1.95 17.20
N TRP A 138 4.94 2.38 18.26
CA TRP A 138 5.23 3.79 18.49
C TRP A 138 6.33 4.31 17.56
N ILE A 139 7.26 3.46 17.12
CA ILE A 139 8.31 3.83 16.15
C ILE A 139 7.68 3.96 14.76
N ASP A 140 6.78 3.04 14.40
CA ASP A 140 6.04 3.09 13.14
C ASP A 140 5.10 4.31 13.06
N ARG A 141 4.47 4.69 14.19
CA ARG A 141 3.53 5.81 14.27
C ARG A 141 4.16 7.18 14.03
N VAL A 142 5.46 7.33 14.27
CA VAL A 142 6.24 8.54 13.92
C VAL A 142 6.91 8.40 12.55
N GLU A 143 6.50 7.40 11.77
CA GLU A 143 6.95 7.12 10.41
C GLU A 143 8.46 6.85 10.27
N TYR A 144 9.15 6.53 11.38
CA TYR A 144 10.56 6.18 11.36
C TYR A 144 10.75 4.80 10.75
N LYS A 145 11.45 4.70 9.62
CA LYS A 145 11.76 3.42 8.97
C LYS A 145 13.07 2.88 9.50
N TYR A 146 13.08 1.61 9.87
CA TYR A 146 14.24 0.99 10.53
C TYR A 146 14.51 -0.43 10.05
N THR A 147 15.76 -0.87 10.22
CA THR A 147 16.20 -2.27 10.05
C THR A 147 16.31 -3.00 11.37
N PHE A 148 16.74 -2.29 12.42
CA PHE A 148 16.85 -2.79 13.78
C PHE A 148 16.21 -1.78 14.73
N SER A 149 15.59 -2.27 15.80
CA SER A 149 15.00 -1.46 16.86
C SER A 149 15.17 -2.12 18.23
N GLY A 150 15.19 -1.31 19.30
CA GLY A 150 15.30 -1.75 20.68
C GLY A 150 14.61 -0.80 21.65
N GLU A 151 14.19 -1.29 22.81
CA GLU A 151 13.58 -0.48 23.88
C GLU A 151 14.22 -0.79 25.23
N ASN A 152 14.55 0.25 25.99
CA ASN A 152 14.78 0.15 27.44
C ASN A 152 13.77 1.03 28.18
N LEU A 153 13.33 0.55 29.34
CA LEU A 153 12.43 1.27 30.24
C LEU A 153 13.06 1.40 31.62
N ALA A 154 12.88 2.55 32.28
CA ALA A 154 13.21 2.72 33.68
C ALA A 154 12.12 3.51 34.41
N LEU A 155 11.91 3.21 35.68
CA LEU A 155 10.85 3.80 36.50
C LEU A 155 11.44 4.39 37.80
N ASN A 156 11.02 5.59 38.15
CA ASN A 156 11.32 6.30 39.40
C ASN A 156 12.80 6.59 39.64
N TYR A 157 13.50 7.02 38.59
CA TYR A 157 14.84 7.62 38.69
C TYR A 157 14.78 9.13 38.51
N TYR A 158 15.53 9.84 39.33
CA TYR A 158 15.47 11.30 39.44
C TYR A 158 16.73 12.00 38.92
N THR A 159 17.79 11.23 38.65
CA THR A 159 19.05 11.73 38.11
C THR A 159 19.46 10.89 36.90
N SER A 160 20.14 11.52 35.95
CA SER A 160 20.69 10.82 34.78
C SER A 160 21.64 9.69 35.17
N GLU A 161 22.47 9.93 36.17
CA GLU A 161 23.41 8.94 36.69
C GLU A 161 22.72 7.70 37.27
N SER A 162 21.75 7.89 38.17
CA SER A 162 21.07 6.76 38.81
C SER A 162 20.27 5.93 37.80
N ALA A 163 19.59 6.60 36.86
CA ALA A 163 18.89 5.93 35.77
C ALA A 163 19.84 5.12 34.89
N HIS A 164 20.95 5.73 34.46
CA HIS A 164 21.92 5.09 33.58
C HIS A 164 22.61 3.90 34.25
N ILE A 165 23.06 4.04 35.50
CA ILE A 165 23.66 2.94 36.27
C ILE A 165 22.69 1.77 36.39
N ALA A 166 21.42 2.04 36.70
CA ALA A 166 20.42 0.98 36.81
C ALA A 166 20.20 0.24 35.49
N LEU A 167 20.14 0.96 34.37
CA LEU A 167 20.06 0.36 33.04
C LEU A 167 21.31 -0.47 32.72
N MET A 168 22.51 0.02 32.99
CA MET A 168 23.76 -0.72 32.75
C MET A 168 23.94 -1.95 33.64
N ASN A 169 23.34 -1.96 34.83
CA ASN A 169 23.35 -3.11 35.73
C ASN A 169 22.32 -4.20 35.34
N SER A 170 21.38 -3.90 34.44
CA SER A 170 20.47 -4.90 33.87
C SER A 170 21.08 -5.50 32.60
N PRO A 171 21.33 -6.83 32.54
CA PRO A 171 21.95 -7.46 31.38
C PRO A 171 21.22 -7.20 30.06
N GLY A 172 19.88 -7.24 30.06
CA GLY A 172 19.07 -6.99 28.88
C GLY A 172 19.16 -5.53 28.41
N HIS A 173 19.08 -4.58 29.33
CA HIS A 173 19.17 -3.16 29.00
C HIS A 173 20.58 -2.78 28.53
N LYS A 174 21.62 -3.31 29.19
CA LYS A 174 23.01 -3.16 28.77
C LYS A 174 23.25 -3.72 27.38
N ALA A 175 22.66 -4.87 27.05
CA ALA A 175 22.77 -5.47 25.72
C ALA A 175 22.21 -4.52 24.65
N ASN A 176 21.10 -3.83 24.90
CA ASN A 176 20.58 -2.80 24.00
C ASN A 176 21.53 -1.59 23.89
N ILE A 177 22.01 -1.05 25.01
CA ILE A 177 22.90 0.11 25.05
C ILE A 177 24.18 -0.14 24.25
N LEU A 178 24.74 -1.35 24.30
CA LEU A 178 25.99 -1.72 23.64
C LEU A 178 25.80 -2.44 22.30
N ASN A 179 24.57 -2.53 21.79
CA ASN A 179 24.29 -3.20 20.53
C ASN A 179 24.89 -2.42 19.35
N GLU A 180 25.69 -3.10 18.52
CA GLU A 180 26.34 -2.51 17.33
C GLU A 180 25.35 -2.23 16.19
N ASN A 181 24.21 -2.92 16.18
CA ASN A 181 23.20 -2.75 15.15
C ASN A 181 22.40 -1.44 15.30
N PHE A 182 22.56 -0.70 16.40
CA PHE A 182 21.92 0.59 16.60
C PHE A 182 22.86 1.74 16.27
N THR A 183 22.33 2.74 15.57
CA THR A 183 23.05 3.95 15.14
C THR A 183 22.36 5.24 15.61
N GLN A 184 21.08 5.14 15.98
CA GLN A 184 20.27 6.25 16.47
C GLN A 184 19.58 5.89 17.79
N ILE A 185 19.30 6.92 18.58
CA ILE A 185 18.55 6.82 19.83
C ILE A 185 17.65 8.04 20.02
N GLY A 186 16.51 7.82 20.66
CA GLY A 186 15.68 8.88 21.22
C GLY A 186 15.21 8.49 22.61
N LEU A 187 15.07 9.48 23.48
CA LEU A 187 14.67 9.29 24.86
C LEU A 187 13.43 10.11 25.20
N ALA A 188 12.69 9.65 26.19
CA ALA A 188 11.68 10.43 26.88
C ALA A 188 11.85 10.32 28.39
N TYR A 189 11.48 11.39 29.09
CA TYR A 189 11.38 11.42 30.54
C TYR A 189 10.05 12.09 30.91
N PHE A 190 9.13 11.30 31.45
CA PHE A 190 7.77 11.72 31.74
C PHE A 190 7.50 11.57 33.23
N ARG A 191 7.03 12.65 33.87
CA ARG A 191 6.36 12.54 35.17
C ARG A 191 4.89 12.25 34.91
N GLY A 192 4.27 11.43 35.76
CA GLY A 192 2.86 11.07 35.67
C GLY A 192 2.38 10.39 36.94
N LYS A 193 1.27 9.66 36.83
CA LYS A 193 0.81 8.74 37.86
C LYS A 193 0.64 7.35 37.28
N ILE A 194 1.09 6.36 38.03
CA ILE A 194 0.82 4.94 37.76
C ILE A 194 0.23 4.38 39.06
N ASN A 195 -0.93 3.73 38.97
CA ASN A 195 -1.66 3.21 40.14
C ASN A 195 -1.89 4.28 41.23
N ASN A 196 -2.26 5.49 40.81
CA ASN A 196 -2.45 6.68 41.67
C ASN A 196 -1.20 7.16 42.44
N GLN A 197 -0.03 6.59 42.18
CA GLN A 197 1.25 7.02 42.75
C GLN A 197 2.03 7.86 41.74
N ASP A 198 2.72 8.89 42.22
CA ASP A 198 3.62 9.68 41.38
C ASP A 198 4.69 8.75 40.77
N ALA A 199 4.85 8.85 39.46
CA ALA A 199 5.76 8.02 38.70
C ALA A 199 6.63 8.87 37.77
N PHE A 200 7.89 8.47 37.59
CA PHE A 200 8.81 9.04 36.63
C PHE A 200 9.26 7.96 35.67
N VAL A 201 8.80 8.04 34.43
CA VAL A 201 9.03 7.03 33.40
C VAL A 201 10.11 7.53 32.44
N ILE A 202 11.12 6.69 32.22
CA ILE A 202 12.15 6.89 31.21
C ILE A 202 11.95 5.83 30.13
N VAL A 203 11.93 6.27 28.87
CA VAL A 203 11.87 5.40 27.69
C VAL A 203 13.09 5.68 26.83
N GLN A 204 13.80 4.64 26.39
CA GLN A 204 14.85 4.73 25.39
C GLN A 204 14.44 3.90 24.18
N HIS A 205 14.28 4.53 23.03
CA HIS A 205 14.10 3.84 21.75
C HIS A 205 15.39 3.92 20.95
N PHE A 206 15.93 2.76 20.60
CA PHE A 206 17.09 2.61 19.76
C PHE A 206 16.65 2.16 18.37
N ALA A 207 17.33 2.64 17.32
CA ALA A 207 17.13 2.07 16.00
C ALA A 207 18.33 2.28 15.08
N SER A 208 18.30 1.59 13.94
CA SER A 208 19.06 1.99 12.76
C SER A 208 18.11 2.33 11.63
N PRO A 209 18.29 3.49 10.95
CA PRO A 209 17.46 3.85 9.81
C PRO A 209 17.45 2.71 8.79
N ALA A 210 16.30 2.49 8.16
CA ALA A 210 16.28 1.72 6.94
C ALA A 210 17.16 2.43 5.90
N PRO A 211 17.88 1.70 5.03
CA PRO A 211 18.58 2.32 3.92
C PRO A 211 17.64 3.26 3.19
N GLU A 212 18.06 4.50 2.93
CA GLU A 212 17.28 5.41 2.09
C GLU A 212 17.06 4.72 0.74
N VAL A 213 15.82 4.38 0.45
CA VAL A 213 15.45 4.00 -0.91
C VAL A 213 15.49 5.31 -1.70
N PRO A 214 16.39 5.48 -2.68
CA PRO A 214 16.49 6.74 -3.41
C PRO A 214 15.12 7.08 -4.02
N PRO A 215 14.77 8.39 -4.12
CA PRO A 215 13.48 8.80 -4.65
C PRO A 215 13.27 8.16 -6.02
N VAL A 216 12.16 7.44 -6.17
CA VAL A 216 11.81 6.80 -7.43
C VAL A 216 11.55 7.90 -8.44
N LYS A 217 12.46 8.08 -9.39
CA LYS A 217 12.19 8.86 -10.59
C LYS A 217 11.09 8.12 -11.36
N TYR A 218 9.85 8.59 -11.28
CA TYR A 218 8.76 8.00 -12.05
C TYR A 218 9.06 8.16 -13.54
N VAL A 219 9.43 7.06 -14.19
CA VAL A 219 9.56 7.00 -15.64
C VAL A 219 8.20 6.59 -16.19
N CYS A 220 7.42 7.57 -16.63
CA CYS A 220 6.17 7.29 -17.33
C CYS A 220 6.45 6.66 -18.70
N GLU A 221 5.90 5.47 -18.96
CA GLU A 221 5.94 4.83 -20.28
C GLU A 221 4.81 5.38 -21.20
N THR A 222 4.69 6.71 -21.33
CA THR A 222 3.56 7.36 -22.02
C THR A 222 3.37 6.86 -23.45
N LYS A 223 4.46 6.65 -24.21
CA LYS A 223 4.41 6.12 -25.59
C LYS A 223 3.69 4.77 -25.69
N LYS A 224 3.86 3.90 -24.70
CA LYS A 224 3.24 2.57 -24.67
C LYS A 224 1.79 2.64 -24.23
N ALA A 225 1.49 3.48 -23.24
CA ALA A 225 0.12 3.75 -22.81
C ALA A 225 -0.73 4.36 -23.93
N GLU A 226 -0.21 5.36 -24.66
CA GLU A 226 -0.86 5.95 -25.83
C GLU A 226 -1.11 4.93 -26.95
N LYS A 227 -0.18 4.00 -27.16
CA LYS A 227 -0.37 2.90 -28.11
C LYS A 227 -1.51 1.99 -27.67
N ASN A 228 -1.50 1.56 -26.41
CA ASN A 228 -2.54 0.70 -25.85
C ASN A 228 -3.93 1.36 -25.90
N LEU A 229 -4.00 2.67 -25.65
CA LEU A 229 -5.24 3.45 -25.78
C LEU A 229 -5.79 3.36 -27.21
N LYS A 230 -4.96 3.63 -28.21
CA LYS A 230 -5.34 3.53 -29.63
C LYS A 230 -5.79 2.13 -30.04
N ASP A 231 -5.15 1.10 -29.50
CA ASP A 231 -5.52 -0.29 -29.77
C ASP A 231 -6.87 -0.63 -29.13
N LEU A 232 -7.11 -0.22 -27.88
CA LEU A 232 -8.41 -0.40 -27.20
C LEU A 232 -9.55 0.39 -27.85
N GLU A 233 -9.29 1.61 -28.32
CA GLU A 233 -10.28 2.39 -29.10
C GLU A 233 -10.66 1.68 -30.40
N ARG A 234 -9.69 1.07 -31.07
CA ARG A 234 -9.93 0.27 -32.28
C ARG A 234 -10.76 -0.97 -31.98
N ASP A 235 -10.46 -1.66 -30.89
CA ASP A 235 -11.20 -2.86 -30.49
C ASP A 235 -12.62 -2.51 -30.03
N LYS A 236 -12.79 -1.39 -29.31
CA LYS A 236 -14.11 -0.83 -29.01
C LYS A 236 -14.91 -0.59 -30.29
N LYS A 237 -14.29 0.00 -31.31
CA LYS A 237 -14.96 0.23 -32.61
C LYS A 237 -15.36 -1.06 -33.30
N LYS A 238 -14.54 -2.12 -33.22
CA LYS A 238 -14.91 -3.44 -33.76
C LYS A 238 -16.11 -4.02 -33.00
N ILE A 239 -16.10 -3.93 -31.67
CA ILE A 239 -17.23 -4.37 -30.83
C ILE A 239 -18.51 -3.62 -31.19
N ASP A 240 -18.42 -2.29 -31.37
CA ASP A 240 -19.55 -1.46 -31.81
C ASP A 240 -20.11 -1.94 -33.18
N ASN A 241 -19.25 -2.32 -34.12
CA ASN A 241 -19.67 -2.89 -35.41
C ASN A 241 -20.33 -4.26 -35.25
N TYR A 242 -19.75 -5.16 -34.46
CA TYR A 242 -20.32 -6.50 -34.24
C TYR A 242 -21.67 -6.47 -33.55
N LEU A 243 -21.85 -5.56 -32.59
CA LEU A 243 -23.14 -5.33 -31.94
C LEU A 243 -24.20 -4.89 -32.95
N LYS A 244 -23.83 -3.96 -33.85
CA LYS A 244 -24.73 -3.53 -34.92
C LYS A 244 -25.11 -4.67 -35.87
N ASP A 245 -24.14 -5.45 -36.32
CA ASP A 245 -24.40 -6.59 -37.20
C ASP A 245 -25.30 -7.64 -36.49
N ALA A 246 -25.09 -7.87 -35.20
CA ALA A 246 -25.92 -8.76 -34.39
C ALA A 246 -27.36 -8.25 -34.21
N GLU A 247 -27.55 -6.93 -34.03
CA GLU A 247 -28.87 -6.30 -34.01
C GLU A 247 -29.60 -6.46 -35.35
N ASP A 248 -28.91 -6.24 -36.47
CA ASP A 248 -29.48 -6.41 -37.82
C ASP A 248 -29.89 -7.88 -38.07
N ILE A 249 -29.09 -8.85 -37.60
CA ILE A 249 -29.39 -10.29 -37.68
C ILE A 249 -30.61 -10.64 -36.82
N LYS A 250 -30.66 -10.13 -35.59
CA LYS A 250 -31.79 -10.32 -34.67
C LYS A 250 -33.10 -9.85 -35.30
N ASP A 251 -33.10 -8.69 -35.95
CA ASP A 251 -34.28 -8.16 -36.62
C ASP A 251 -34.74 -9.04 -37.79
N GLN A 252 -33.80 -9.59 -38.57
CA GLN A 252 -34.11 -10.52 -39.66
C GLN A 252 -34.72 -11.83 -39.15
N ILE A 253 -34.15 -12.42 -38.10
CA ILE A 253 -34.67 -13.65 -37.47
C ILE A 253 -36.09 -13.42 -36.96
N LYS A 254 -36.31 -12.30 -36.27
CA LYS A 254 -37.62 -11.91 -35.76
C LYS A 254 -38.65 -11.71 -36.88
N ALA A 255 -38.27 -11.05 -37.98
CA ALA A 255 -39.14 -10.86 -39.13
C ALA A 255 -39.54 -12.18 -39.82
N ALA A 256 -38.68 -13.20 -39.74
CA ALA A 256 -38.95 -14.55 -40.23
C ALA A 256 -39.77 -15.41 -39.23
N GLY A 257 -40.11 -14.89 -38.05
CA GLY A 257 -40.81 -15.61 -36.99
C GLY A 257 -39.94 -16.62 -36.23
N GLY A 258 -38.61 -16.46 -36.30
CA GLY A 258 -37.64 -17.29 -35.58
C GLY A 258 -37.38 -16.84 -34.15
N ASP A 259 -36.74 -17.72 -33.38
CA ASP A 259 -36.29 -17.47 -32.00
C ASP A 259 -34.98 -16.67 -31.98
N THR A 260 -34.88 -15.68 -31.08
CA THR A 260 -33.75 -14.74 -30.99
C THR A 260 -32.88 -14.94 -29.77
N ASP A 261 -33.18 -15.91 -28.90
CA ASP A 261 -32.51 -16.07 -27.61
C ASP A 261 -30.98 -16.22 -27.74
N GLU A 262 -30.50 -17.02 -28.69
CA GLU A 262 -29.07 -17.21 -28.95
C GLU A 262 -28.36 -15.90 -29.39
N VAL A 263 -29.04 -15.07 -30.19
CA VAL A 263 -28.49 -13.78 -30.62
C VAL A 263 -28.54 -12.74 -29.51
N ASN A 264 -29.54 -12.81 -28.62
CA ASN A 264 -29.62 -11.96 -27.42
C ASN A 264 -28.47 -12.27 -26.45
N ASP A 265 -28.18 -13.54 -26.19
CA ASP A 265 -27.06 -13.96 -25.35
C ASP A 265 -25.72 -13.46 -25.91
N TYR A 266 -25.54 -13.51 -27.24
CA TYR A 266 -24.37 -12.95 -27.91
C TYR A 266 -24.26 -11.42 -27.75
N ILE A 267 -25.38 -10.69 -27.92
CA ILE A 267 -25.41 -9.23 -27.75
C ILE A 267 -25.06 -8.85 -26.31
N ASP A 268 -25.60 -9.55 -25.33
CA ASP A 268 -25.35 -9.28 -23.90
C ASP A 268 -23.87 -9.48 -23.53
N ASP A 269 -23.25 -10.56 -24.01
CA ASP A 269 -21.81 -10.80 -23.83
C ASP A 269 -20.96 -9.71 -24.51
N MET A 270 -21.34 -9.26 -25.71
CA MET A 270 -20.63 -8.21 -26.44
C MET A 270 -20.77 -6.83 -25.79
N GLU A 271 -21.92 -6.49 -25.20
CA GLU A 271 -22.11 -5.27 -24.42
C GLU A 271 -21.30 -5.29 -23.11
N ASP A 272 -21.21 -6.44 -22.43
CA ASP A 272 -20.36 -6.58 -21.25
C ASP A 272 -18.87 -6.45 -21.60
N LYS A 273 -18.43 -7.02 -22.73
CA LYS A 273 -17.09 -6.81 -23.29
C LYS A 273 -16.82 -5.34 -23.61
N LYS A 274 -17.77 -4.65 -24.25
CA LYS A 274 -17.70 -3.21 -24.54
C LYS A 274 -17.56 -2.38 -23.26
N LYS A 275 -18.30 -2.73 -22.21
CA LYS A 275 -18.22 -2.09 -20.89
C LYS A 275 -16.84 -2.25 -20.26
N ARG A 276 -16.24 -3.44 -20.35
CA ARG A 276 -14.86 -3.69 -19.89
C ARG A 276 -13.83 -2.88 -20.67
N VAL A 277 -13.90 -2.86 -22.00
CA VAL A 277 -12.99 -2.08 -22.84
C VAL A 277 -13.08 -0.58 -22.51
N LYS A 278 -14.29 -0.05 -22.32
CA LYS A 278 -14.51 1.35 -21.88
C LYS A 278 -13.93 1.64 -20.49
N LYS A 279 -13.84 0.65 -19.61
CA LYS A 279 -13.19 0.81 -18.30
C LYS A 279 -11.67 0.91 -18.46
N TYR A 280 -11.08 0.03 -19.27
CA TYR A 280 -9.64 0.04 -19.52
C TYR A 280 -9.16 1.31 -20.24
N ILE A 281 -9.97 1.85 -21.16
CA ILE A 281 -9.70 3.15 -21.80
C ILE A 281 -9.56 4.24 -20.73
N ARG A 282 -10.54 4.35 -19.82
CA ARG A 282 -10.52 5.35 -18.73
C ARG A 282 -9.31 5.20 -17.81
N GLU A 283 -8.95 3.97 -17.44
CA GLU A 283 -7.78 3.72 -16.60
C GLU A 283 -6.46 4.17 -17.27
N ILE A 284 -6.35 4.01 -18.61
CA ILE A 284 -5.18 4.49 -19.35
C ILE A 284 -5.18 6.02 -19.49
N GLU A 285 -6.35 6.64 -19.67
CA GLU A 285 -6.48 8.09 -19.71
C GLU A 285 -6.08 8.73 -18.38
N ASP A 286 -6.56 8.18 -17.26
CA ASP A 286 -6.21 8.64 -15.90
C ASP A 286 -4.69 8.54 -15.66
N TYR A 287 -4.07 7.43 -16.05
CA TYR A 287 -2.62 7.23 -15.99
C TYR A 287 -1.84 8.29 -16.81
N LEU A 288 -2.29 8.56 -18.04
CA LEU A 288 -1.66 9.56 -18.90
C LEU A 288 -1.78 10.97 -18.32
N ASP A 289 -2.90 11.30 -17.68
CA ASP A 289 -3.12 12.60 -17.05
C ASP A 289 -2.32 12.76 -15.75
N GLU A 290 -2.18 11.71 -14.95
CA GLU A 290 -1.29 11.70 -13.79
C GLU A 290 0.17 11.91 -14.22
N CYS A 291 0.62 11.22 -15.25
CA CYS A 291 1.95 11.40 -15.83
C CYS A 291 2.21 12.83 -16.35
N LYS A 292 1.20 13.51 -16.89
CA LYS A 292 1.33 14.92 -17.28
C LYS A 292 1.52 15.83 -16.06
N LYS A 293 0.76 15.62 -14.98
CA LYS A 293 0.87 16.40 -13.74
C LYS A 293 2.25 16.25 -13.10
N LEU A 294 2.78 15.02 -13.07
CA LEU A 294 4.10 14.71 -12.52
C LEU A 294 5.24 15.34 -13.35
N ASN A 295 5.11 15.37 -14.68
CA ASN A 295 6.11 16.02 -15.55
C ASN A 295 6.03 17.55 -15.54
N ALA A 296 4.89 18.15 -15.18
CA ALA A 296 4.74 19.61 -15.07
C ALA A 296 5.25 20.20 -13.73
N SER A 297 5.53 19.33 -12.75
CA SER A 297 5.97 19.72 -11.40
C SER A 297 7.49 19.62 -11.19
N ASN A 298 8.24 19.26 -12.26
CA ASN A 298 9.70 19.27 -12.34
C ASN A 298 10.16 20.39 -13.26
#